data_AF-E8WVR5-F1
#
_entry.id   AF-E8WVR5-F1
#
_cell.length_a   1.000
_cell.length_b   1.000
_cell.length_c   1.000
_cell.angle_alpha   90.00
_cell.angle_beta   90.00
_cell.angle_gamma   90.00
#
_symmetry.space_group_name_H-M   'P 1'
#
loop_
_entity.id
_entity.type
_entity.pdbx_description
1 polymer ?
#
loop_
_entity_poly.entity_id
_entity_poly.type
_entity_poly.pdbx_seq_one_letter_code
_entity_poly.pdbx_strand_id
1 'polypeptide(L)'
;MYDTSIVDHCFYTGMAFAMAAGVFAGFMKTYYAKTYFHSPAIPFWVHVHGAIFTGWILFYLLQNLLAMYGRMKLHRSLGIVGGLLATGVVVFGSAIALRQARQGRFFPFPDGYSLLAVSFGQMALFAIFVYFGLRLRRDAETHKRLILMSTQLFFFPAFGRLLHGINPLTLGIALCFYFAGPIYDLLSRGSIHRAYRWGVPLLVATMPPFAVIASHVNAWRYVVDKWLL
;
A
#
# COMPACT_ATOMS: atom_id res chain seq x y z
N MET A 1 3.03 -35.01 -3.33
CA MET A 1 2.96 -33.65 -3.91
C MET A 1 2.00 -32.85 -3.07
N TYR A 2 2.47 -31.80 -2.39
CA TYR A 2 1.55 -30.85 -1.76
C TYR A 2 0.72 -30.19 -2.86
N ASP A 3 -0.57 -29.98 -2.62
CA ASP A 3 -1.41 -29.17 -3.49
C ASP A 3 -0.88 -27.73 -3.45
N THR A 4 -0.16 -27.35 -4.50
CA THR A 4 0.47 -26.03 -4.63
C THR A 4 -0.57 -24.91 -4.54
N SER A 5 -1.85 -25.18 -4.78
CA SER A 5 -2.93 -24.21 -4.62
C SER A 5 -3.21 -23.85 -3.15
N ILE A 6 -3.15 -24.82 -2.23
CA ILE A 6 -3.39 -24.60 -0.80
C ILE A 6 -2.25 -23.78 -0.20
N VAL A 7 -1.00 -24.15 -0.52
CA VAL A 7 0.19 -23.41 -0.06
C VAL A 7 0.17 -21.96 -0.57
N ASP A 8 -0.20 -21.76 -1.84
CA ASP A 8 -0.40 -20.43 -2.42
C ASP A 8 -1.44 -19.64 -1.64
N HIS A 9 -2.63 -20.20 -1.41
CA HIS A 9 -3.68 -19.50 -0.66
C HIS A 9 -3.24 -19.15 0.76
N CYS A 10 -2.53 -20.05 1.46
CA CYS A 10 -1.97 -19.78 2.78
C CYS A 10 -0.96 -18.62 2.75
N PHE A 11 -0.07 -18.57 1.75
CA PHE A 11 0.91 -17.49 1.61
C PHE A 11 0.23 -16.14 1.41
N TYR A 12 -0.66 -16.00 0.42
CA TYR A 12 -1.30 -14.70 0.14
C TYR A 12 -2.25 -14.26 1.26
N THR A 13 -2.93 -15.20 1.91
CA THR A 13 -3.76 -14.91 3.09
C THR A 13 -2.91 -14.51 4.29
N GLY A 14 -1.78 -15.19 4.53
CA GLY A 14 -0.82 -14.83 5.56
C GLY A 14 -0.25 -13.42 5.35
N MET A 15 0.09 -13.07 4.11
CA MET A 15 0.49 -11.70 3.74
C MET A 15 -0.63 -10.70 4.02
N ALA A 16 -1.88 -11.03 3.70
CA ALA A 16 -3.01 -10.15 3.99
C ALA A 16 -3.18 -9.89 5.51
N PHE A 17 -3.02 -10.92 6.35
CA PHE A 17 -3.01 -10.75 7.80
C PHE A 17 -1.83 -9.91 8.28
N ALA A 18 -0.61 -10.18 7.80
CA ALA A 18 0.59 -9.45 8.18
C ALA A 18 0.46 -7.94 7.84
N MET A 19 -0.11 -7.64 6.67
CA MET A 19 -0.35 -6.26 6.24
C MET A 19 -1.45 -5.59 7.05
N ALA A 20 -2.55 -6.30 7.33
CA ALA A 20 -3.62 -5.79 8.18
C ALA A 20 -3.11 -5.47 9.61
N ALA A 21 -2.34 -6.38 10.19
CA ALA A 21 -1.70 -6.19 11.49
C ALA A 21 -0.72 -5.02 11.49
N GLY A 22 0.13 -4.92 10.47
CA GLY A 22 1.09 -3.82 10.32
C GLY A 22 0.42 -2.45 10.21
N VAL A 23 -0.61 -2.33 9.38
CA VAL A 23 -1.40 -1.09 9.26
C VAL A 23 -2.12 -0.78 10.57
N PHE A 24 -2.76 -1.76 11.20
CA PHE A 24 -3.43 -1.57 12.48
C PHE A 24 -2.45 -1.08 13.57
N ALA A 25 -1.29 -1.73 13.71
CA ALA A 25 -0.26 -1.35 14.67
C ALA A 25 0.29 0.06 14.41
N GLY A 26 0.59 0.38 13.15
CA GLY A 26 1.13 1.69 12.77
C GLY A 26 0.18 2.87 13.03
N PHE A 27 -1.13 2.62 12.93
CA PHE A 27 -2.16 3.63 13.18
C PHE A 27 -2.85 3.49 14.54
N MET A 28 -2.41 2.54 15.39
CA MET A 28 -2.99 2.31 16.72
C MET A 28 -2.99 3.59 17.56
N LYS A 29 -1.81 4.19 17.75
CA LYS A 29 -1.67 5.38 18.62
C LYS A 29 -2.36 6.61 18.03
N THR A 30 -2.25 6.78 16.71
CA THR A 30 -2.63 8.03 16.03
C THR A 30 -4.08 8.05 15.55
N TYR A 31 -4.73 6.89 15.44
CA TYR A 31 -6.09 6.77 14.92
C TYR A 31 -6.97 5.86 15.78
N TYR A 32 -6.71 4.54 15.82
CA TYR A 32 -7.64 3.55 16.37
C TYR A 32 -7.81 3.65 17.89
N ALA A 33 -6.75 3.95 18.63
CA ALA A 33 -6.75 4.11 20.08
C ALA A 33 -6.36 5.56 20.49
N LYS A 34 -6.64 6.55 19.64
CA LYS A 34 -6.19 7.94 19.84
C LYS A 34 -6.52 8.51 21.23
N THR A 35 -7.67 8.13 21.80
CA THR A 35 -8.17 8.64 23.07
C THR A 35 -7.31 8.15 24.22
N TYR A 36 -6.93 6.87 24.18
CA TYR A 36 -6.03 6.27 25.17
C TYR A 36 -4.62 6.87 25.10
N PHE A 37 -4.14 7.18 23.90
CA PHE A 37 -2.81 7.77 23.69
C PHE A 37 -2.81 9.31 23.71
N HIS A 38 -3.90 9.95 24.15
CA HIS A 38 -4.03 11.41 24.22
C HIS A 38 -3.62 12.15 22.93
N SER A 39 -3.87 11.54 21.77
CA SER A 39 -3.45 12.09 20.48
C SER A 39 -4.39 13.22 20.01
N PRO A 40 -3.88 14.17 19.19
CA PRO A 40 -4.65 15.32 18.72
C PRO A 40 -5.99 14.98 18.07
N ALA A 41 -6.93 15.93 18.06
CA ALA A 41 -8.21 15.77 17.36
C ALA A 41 -7.99 15.49 15.87
N ILE A 42 -8.83 14.59 15.32
CA ILE A 42 -8.75 14.18 13.91
C ILE A 42 -9.87 14.90 13.15
N PRO A 43 -9.56 15.66 12.10
CA PRO A 43 -10.58 16.32 11.31
C PRO A 43 -11.38 15.28 10.49
N PHE A 44 -12.65 15.58 10.22
CA PHE A 44 -13.57 14.68 9.52
C PHE A 44 -13.00 14.05 8.24
N TRP A 45 -12.30 14.82 7.40
CA TRP A 45 -11.71 14.32 6.15
C TRP A 45 -10.69 13.20 6.37
N VAL A 46 -9.98 13.22 7.49
CA VAL A 46 -9.03 12.16 7.87
C VAL A 46 -9.77 10.91 8.35
N HIS A 47 -10.98 11.04 8.91
CA HIS A 47 -11.85 9.89 9.17
C HIS A 47 -12.33 9.23 7.87
N VAL A 48 -12.70 10.03 6.86
CA VAL A 48 -13.10 9.47 5.55
C VAL A 48 -11.93 8.76 4.88
N HIS A 49 -10.74 9.39 4.86
CA HIS A 49 -9.51 8.75 4.37
C HIS A 49 -9.19 7.46 5.16
N GLY A 50 -9.24 7.51 6.49
CA GLY A 50 -9.02 6.35 7.34
C GLY A 50 -10.00 5.21 7.02
N ALA A 51 -11.29 5.50 6.93
CA ALA A 51 -12.32 4.52 6.59
C ALA A 51 -12.09 3.85 5.23
N ILE A 52 -11.70 4.62 4.21
CA ILE A 52 -11.40 4.10 2.87
C ILE A 52 -10.20 3.16 2.89
N PHE A 53 -9.10 3.56 3.54
CA PHE A 53 -7.87 2.76 3.59
C PHE A 53 -8.03 1.53 4.47
N THR A 54 -8.67 1.65 5.63
CA THR A 54 -9.08 0.50 6.46
C THR A 54 -9.99 -0.43 5.66
N GLY A 55 -10.96 0.13 4.94
CA GLY A 55 -11.86 -0.61 4.06
C GLY A 55 -11.11 -1.40 2.99
N TRP A 56 -10.11 -0.80 2.32
CA TRP A 56 -9.26 -1.51 1.36
C TRP A 56 -8.51 -2.68 2.01
N ILE A 57 -7.90 -2.48 3.18
CA ILE A 57 -7.14 -3.53 3.87
C ILE A 57 -8.05 -4.69 4.28
N LEU A 58 -9.22 -4.39 4.86
CA LEU A 58 -10.20 -5.42 5.25
C LEU A 58 -10.78 -6.13 4.02
N PHE A 59 -11.01 -5.39 2.93
CA PHE A 59 -11.47 -5.97 1.67
C PHE A 59 -10.42 -6.89 1.05
N TYR A 60 -9.14 -6.49 1.05
CA TYR A 60 -8.04 -7.34 0.59
C TYR A 60 -7.95 -8.64 1.41
N LEU A 61 -8.06 -8.54 2.73
CA LEU A 61 -8.11 -9.71 3.62
C LEU A 61 -9.33 -10.61 3.30
N LEU A 62 -10.52 -10.03 3.17
CA LEU A 62 -11.73 -10.76 2.81
C LEU A 62 -11.56 -11.50 1.47
N GLN A 63 -11.03 -10.84 0.44
CA GLN A 63 -10.85 -11.44 -0.90
C GLN A 63 -9.89 -12.62 -0.88
N ASN A 64 -8.83 -12.57 -0.05
CA ASN A 64 -7.91 -13.69 0.17
C ASN A 64 -8.58 -14.84 0.92
N LEU A 65 -9.34 -14.55 1.99
CA LEU A 65 -10.10 -15.58 2.72
C LEU A 65 -11.13 -16.25 1.81
N LEU A 66 -11.84 -15.50 0.97
CA LEU A 66 -12.79 -16.07 0.01
C LEU A 66 -12.09 -17.00 -0.99
N ALA A 67 -10.88 -16.66 -1.44
CA ALA A 67 -10.09 -17.54 -2.30
C ALA A 67 -9.62 -18.80 -1.55
N MET A 68 -9.09 -18.64 -0.34
CA MET A 68 -8.65 -19.75 0.53
C MET A 68 -9.77 -20.75 0.83
N TYR A 69 -11.00 -20.27 1.09
CA TYR A 69 -12.17 -21.12 1.34
C TYR A 69 -12.92 -21.52 0.04
N GLY A 70 -12.35 -21.29 -1.15
CA GLY A 70 -12.93 -21.70 -2.42
C GLY A 70 -14.22 -20.96 -2.83
N ARG A 71 -14.56 -19.85 -2.18
CA ARG A 71 -15.76 -19.03 -2.44
C ARG A 71 -15.58 -18.08 -3.63
N MET A 72 -15.07 -18.60 -4.76
CA MET A 72 -14.67 -17.81 -5.93
C MET A 72 -15.82 -17.05 -6.61
N LYS A 73 -17.06 -17.54 -6.50
CA LYS A 73 -18.24 -16.80 -6.99
C LYS A 73 -18.43 -15.49 -6.23
N LEU A 74 -18.30 -15.53 -4.90
CA LEU A 74 -18.43 -14.35 -4.05
C LEU A 74 -17.26 -13.39 -4.25
N HIS A 75 -16.03 -13.92 -4.30
CA HIS A 75 -14.81 -13.16 -4.63
C HIS A 75 -15.02 -12.30 -5.89
N ARG A 76 -15.46 -12.93 -6.98
CA ARG A 76 -15.72 -12.24 -8.25
C ARG A 76 -16.86 -11.22 -8.16
N SER A 77 -17.97 -11.56 -7.50
CA SER A 77 -19.12 -10.64 -7.38
C SER A 77 -18.78 -9.38 -6.57
N LEU A 78 -17.95 -9.51 -5.53
CA LEU A 78 -17.52 -8.39 -4.69
C LEU A 78 -16.40 -7.58 -5.34
N GLY A 79 -15.77 -8.05 -6.42
CA GLY A 79 -14.66 -7.36 -7.09
C GLY A 79 -14.97 -5.92 -7.53
N ILE A 80 -16.23 -5.61 -7.84
CA ILE A 80 -16.66 -4.24 -8.18
C ILE A 80 -16.49 -3.27 -7.02
N VAL A 81 -16.73 -3.73 -5.79
CA VAL A 81 -16.50 -2.96 -4.56
C VAL A 81 -15.01 -2.65 -4.41
N GLY A 82 -14.15 -3.60 -4.80
CA GLY A 82 -12.71 -3.39 -4.85
C GLY A 82 -12.32 -2.26 -5.81
N GLY A 83 -12.93 -2.18 -7.00
CA GLY A 83 -12.71 -1.09 -7.94
C GLY A 83 -13.07 0.27 -7.34
N LEU A 84 -14.24 0.38 -6.68
CA LEU A 84 -14.68 1.62 -6.04
C LEU A 84 -13.77 2.03 -4.87
N LEU A 85 -13.37 1.07 -4.03
CA LEU A 85 -12.41 1.32 -2.95
C LEU A 85 -11.06 1.78 -3.49
N ALA A 86 -10.56 1.18 -4.58
CA ALA A 86 -9.31 1.61 -5.21
C ALA A 86 -9.37 3.05 -5.70
N THR A 87 -10.49 3.46 -6.32
CA THR A 87 -10.70 4.86 -6.71
C THR A 87 -10.67 5.78 -5.48
N GLY A 88 -11.36 5.38 -4.41
CA GLY A 88 -11.34 6.10 -3.14
C GLY A 88 -9.91 6.25 -2.58
N VAL A 89 -9.12 5.18 -2.57
CA VAL A 89 -7.72 5.18 -2.12
C VAL A 89 -6.90 6.21 -2.90
N VAL A 90 -6.98 6.21 -4.23
CA VAL A 90 -6.21 7.11 -5.09
C VAL A 90 -6.60 8.58 -4.85
N VAL A 91 -7.90 8.85 -4.81
CA VAL A 91 -8.44 10.22 -4.65
C VAL A 91 -8.13 10.76 -3.25
N PHE A 92 -8.50 10.02 -2.20
CA PHE A 92 -8.30 10.47 -0.82
C PHE A 92 -6.85 10.38 -0.36
N GLY A 93 -6.05 9.45 -0.89
CA GLY A 93 -4.61 9.40 -0.64
C GLY A 93 -3.93 10.67 -1.16
N SER A 94 -4.24 11.04 -2.41
CA SER A 94 -3.69 12.26 -3.03
C SER A 94 -4.21 13.53 -2.34
N ALA A 95 -5.51 13.63 -2.09
CA ALA A 95 -6.12 14.83 -1.50
C ALA A 95 -5.63 15.10 -0.07
N ILE A 96 -5.50 14.04 0.75
CA ILE A 96 -4.96 14.19 2.12
C ILE A 96 -3.48 14.54 2.10
N ALA A 97 -2.67 13.95 1.21
CA ALA A 97 -1.26 14.31 1.10
C ALA A 97 -1.08 15.80 0.76
N LEU A 98 -1.84 16.33 -0.22
CA LEU A 98 -1.81 17.74 -0.58
C LEU A 98 -2.23 18.64 0.58
N ARG A 99 -3.33 18.30 1.26
CA ARG A 99 -3.81 19.07 2.42
C ARG A 99 -2.78 19.08 3.55
N GLN A 100 -2.18 17.93 3.85
CA GLN A 100 -1.17 17.83 4.90
C GLN A 100 0.10 18.63 4.56
N ALA A 101 0.54 18.61 3.30
CA ALA A 101 1.65 19.44 2.84
C ALA A 101 1.38 20.94 3.05
N ARG A 102 0.19 21.43 2.66
CA ARG A 102 -0.25 22.83 2.88
C ARG A 102 -0.34 23.21 4.37
N GLN A 103 -0.58 22.24 5.24
CA GLN A 103 -0.67 22.44 6.69
C GLN A 103 0.69 22.27 7.41
N GLY A 104 1.79 22.05 6.68
CA GLY A 104 3.10 21.78 7.28
C GLY A 104 3.17 20.45 8.05
N ARG A 105 2.27 19.50 7.76
CA ARG A 105 2.17 18.20 8.46
C ARG A 105 2.76 17.08 7.60
N PHE A 106 4.08 16.97 7.57
CA PHE A 106 4.78 16.06 6.66
C PHE A 106 5.37 14.79 7.30
N PHE A 107 5.25 14.60 8.62
CA PHE A 107 5.70 13.37 9.28
C PHE A 107 5.06 12.11 8.66
N PRO A 108 5.83 11.03 8.36
CA PRO A 108 7.22 10.78 8.75
C PRO A 108 8.30 11.23 7.74
N PHE A 109 7.95 12.08 6.76
CA PHE A 109 8.88 12.58 5.74
C PHE A 109 9.56 13.87 6.20
N PRO A 110 10.69 14.27 5.56
CA PRO A 110 11.43 15.48 5.95
C PRO A 110 10.70 16.79 5.66
N ASP A 111 9.95 16.87 4.55
CA ASP A 111 9.28 18.09 4.09
C ASP A 111 8.04 17.77 3.22
N GLY A 112 7.29 18.82 2.86
CA GLY A 112 6.10 18.72 2.01
C GLY A 112 6.40 18.21 0.60
N TYR A 113 7.53 18.58 0.00
CA TYR A 113 7.93 18.13 -1.33
C TYR A 113 8.12 16.62 -1.39
N SER A 114 8.77 16.07 -0.37
CA SER A 114 9.05 14.64 -0.22
C SER A 114 7.79 13.85 0.12
N LEU A 115 6.93 14.38 1.01
CA LEU A 115 5.60 13.81 1.27
C LEU A 115 4.82 13.66 -0.04
N LEU A 116 4.76 14.71 -0.85
CA LEU A 116 4.01 14.69 -2.11
C LEU A 116 4.65 13.78 -3.16
N ALA A 117 5.99 13.75 -3.25
CA ALA A 117 6.69 12.89 -4.19
C ALA A 117 6.41 11.40 -3.90
N VAL A 118 6.53 11.01 -2.63
CA VAL A 118 6.17 9.66 -2.18
C VAL A 118 4.69 9.40 -2.41
N SER A 119 3.81 10.26 -1.89
CA SER A 119 2.36 9.99 -1.90
C SER A 119 1.81 9.90 -3.32
N PHE A 120 2.15 10.83 -4.21
CA PHE A 120 1.67 10.81 -5.58
C PHE A 120 2.30 9.68 -6.40
N GLY A 121 3.60 9.42 -6.21
CA GLY A 121 4.26 8.27 -6.84
C GLY A 121 3.61 6.94 -6.45
N GLN A 122 3.31 6.76 -5.16
CA GLN A 122 2.63 5.58 -4.65
C GLN A 122 1.17 5.49 -5.11
N MET A 123 0.42 6.60 -5.16
CA MET A 123 -0.97 6.58 -5.67
C MET A 123 -1.01 6.25 -7.17
N ALA A 124 -0.08 6.79 -7.95
CA ALA A 124 0.04 6.47 -9.37
C ALA A 124 0.37 4.97 -9.56
N LEU A 125 1.36 4.46 -8.83
CA LEU A 125 1.76 3.06 -8.94
C LEU A 125 0.68 2.10 -8.42
N PHE A 126 -0.02 2.46 -7.34
CA PHE A 126 -1.19 1.73 -6.85
C PHE A 126 -2.27 1.65 -7.93
N ALA A 127 -2.61 2.77 -8.56
CA ALA A 127 -3.61 2.81 -9.63
C ALA A 127 -3.19 1.92 -10.81
N ILE A 128 -1.93 1.96 -11.22
CA ILE A 128 -1.37 1.12 -12.30
C ILE A 128 -1.50 -0.37 -11.94
N PHE A 129 -1.04 -0.78 -10.76
CA PHE A 129 -1.10 -2.18 -10.35
C PHE A 129 -2.52 -2.69 -10.18
N VAL A 130 -3.42 -1.91 -9.58
CA VAL A 130 -4.83 -2.30 -9.47
C VAL A 130 -5.49 -2.37 -10.83
N TYR A 131 -5.26 -1.39 -11.71
CA TYR A 131 -5.81 -1.40 -13.07
C TYR A 131 -5.38 -2.65 -13.83
N PHE A 132 -4.08 -2.95 -13.87
CA PHE A 132 -3.59 -4.15 -14.55
C PHE A 132 -4.01 -5.44 -13.84
N GLY A 133 -4.09 -5.44 -12.51
CA GLY A 133 -4.61 -6.57 -11.73
C GLY A 133 -6.06 -6.88 -12.09
N LEU A 134 -6.92 -5.87 -12.20
CA LEU A 134 -8.32 -6.03 -12.57
C LEU A 134 -8.51 -6.34 -14.06
N ARG A 135 -7.67 -5.77 -14.93
CA ARG A 135 -7.68 -6.05 -16.38
C ARG A 135 -7.25 -7.48 -16.68
N LEU A 136 -6.23 -7.96 -16.00
CA LEU A 136 -5.66 -9.31 -16.14
C LEU A 136 -6.27 -10.31 -15.15
N ARG A 137 -7.46 -10.04 -14.60
CA ARG A 137 -8.15 -10.90 -13.61
C ARG A 137 -8.46 -12.33 -14.06
N ARG A 138 -8.35 -12.63 -15.35
CA ARG A 138 -8.48 -13.99 -15.90
C ARG A 138 -7.19 -14.80 -15.74
N ASP A 139 -6.05 -14.13 -15.60
CA ASP A 139 -4.78 -14.71 -15.20
C ASP A 139 -4.62 -14.53 -13.68
N ALA A 140 -5.03 -15.55 -12.93
CA ALA A 140 -4.99 -15.53 -11.46
C ALA A 140 -3.58 -15.28 -10.91
N GLU A 141 -2.55 -15.74 -11.63
CA GLU A 141 -1.16 -15.62 -11.23
C GLU A 141 -0.67 -14.18 -11.34
N THR A 142 -0.96 -13.51 -12.44
CA THR A 142 -0.66 -12.09 -12.57
C THR A 142 -1.50 -11.24 -11.62
N HIS A 143 -2.81 -11.53 -11.53
CA HIS A 143 -3.76 -10.77 -10.71
C HIS A 143 -3.31 -10.68 -9.25
N LYS A 144 -3.13 -11.81 -8.57
CA LYS A 144 -2.84 -11.82 -7.12
C LYS A 144 -1.53 -11.12 -6.76
N ARG A 145 -0.52 -11.23 -7.63
CA ARG A 145 0.79 -10.57 -7.44
C ARG A 145 0.68 -9.06 -7.59
N LEU A 146 -0.07 -8.57 -8.58
CA LEU A 146 -0.29 -7.13 -8.76
C LEU A 146 -1.09 -6.53 -7.60
N ILE A 147 -2.13 -7.23 -7.11
CA ILE A 147 -2.94 -6.74 -5.97
C ILE A 147 -2.15 -6.80 -4.64
N LEU A 148 -1.28 -7.80 -4.46
CA LEU A 148 -0.35 -7.82 -3.33
C LEU A 148 0.58 -6.59 -3.38
N MET A 149 1.27 -6.39 -4.51
CA MET A 149 2.19 -5.26 -4.69
C MET A 149 1.50 -3.91 -4.55
N SER A 150 0.27 -3.74 -5.05
CA SER A 150 -0.48 -2.49 -4.85
C SER A 150 -0.70 -2.22 -3.37
N THR A 151 -1.10 -3.24 -2.61
CA THR A 151 -1.39 -3.08 -1.18
C THR A 151 -0.11 -2.83 -0.36
N GLN A 152 1.04 -3.35 -0.82
CA GLN A 152 2.34 -3.15 -0.17
C GLN A 152 2.80 -1.69 -0.17
N LEU A 153 2.26 -0.85 -1.05
CA LEU A 153 2.58 0.59 -1.08
C LEU A 153 2.19 1.34 0.20
N PHE A 154 1.25 0.82 1.00
CA PHE A 154 0.82 1.47 2.26
C PHE A 154 1.80 1.28 3.43
N PHE A 155 2.93 0.62 3.19
CA PHE A 155 3.90 0.28 4.23
C PHE A 155 4.46 1.52 4.97
N PHE A 156 5.00 2.51 4.24
CA PHE A 156 5.72 3.62 4.87
C PHE A 156 4.86 4.48 5.79
N PRO A 157 3.61 4.85 5.44
CA PRO A 157 2.74 5.54 6.38
C PRO A 157 2.47 4.77 7.68
N ALA A 158 2.30 3.44 7.61
CA ALA A 158 2.03 2.62 8.79
C ALA A 158 3.29 2.44 9.65
N PHE A 159 4.35 1.89 9.08
CA PHE A 159 5.56 1.54 9.83
C PHE A 159 6.39 2.76 10.21
N GLY A 160 6.36 3.84 9.43
CA GLY A 160 6.99 5.10 9.81
C GLY A 160 6.35 5.73 11.05
N ARG A 161 5.05 5.50 11.29
CA ARG A 161 4.40 5.88 12.57
C ARG A 161 4.74 4.93 13.70
N LEU A 162 4.76 3.62 13.41
CA LEU A 162 5.09 2.59 14.40
C LEU A 162 6.53 2.72 14.94
N LEU A 163 7.47 3.01 14.05
CA LEU A 163 8.91 3.07 14.32
C LEU A 163 9.45 4.51 14.43
N HIS A 164 8.54 5.47 14.55
CA HIS A 164 8.83 6.90 14.75
C HIS A 164 9.80 7.51 13.71
N GLY A 165 9.58 7.24 12.44
CA GLY A 165 10.31 7.84 11.33
C GLY A 165 10.66 6.82 10.25
N ILE A 166 11.32 7.29 9.19
CA ILE A 166 11.84 6.44 8.13
C ILE A 166 13.33 6.22 8.42
N ASN A 167 13.65 5.06 8.99
CA ASN A 167 15.00 4.67 9.40
C ASN A 167 15.39 3.33 8.74
N PRO A 168 16.66 2.86 8.87
CA PRO A 168 17.10 1.61 8.25
C PRO A 168 16.24 0.40 8.61
N LEU A 169 15.71 0.31 9.83
CA LEU A 169 14.80 -0.76 10.23
C LEU A 169 13.48 -0.70 9.46
N THR A 170 12.90 0.49 9.31
CA THR A 170 11.66 0.70 8.54
C THR A 170 11.86 0.31 7.08
N LEU A 171 13.00 0.70 6.48
CA LEU A 171 13.35 0.34 5.11
C LEU A 171 13.58 -1.18 4.97
N GLY A 172 14.29 -1.79 5.93
CA GLY A 172 14.56 -3.23 5.95
C GLY A 172 13.27 -4.06 6.00
N ILE A 173 12.34 -3.70 6.89
CA ILE A 173 11.04 -4.39 6.97
C ILE A 173 10.24 -4.18 5.67
N ALA A 174 10.24 -2.97 5.08
CA ALA A 174 9.58 -2.72 3.80
C ALA A 174 10.10 -3.66 2.70
N LEU A 175 11.43 -3.80 2.62
CA LEU A 175 12.09 -4.70 1.69
C LEU A 175 11.70 -6.16 1.95
N CYS A 176 11.64 -6.60 3.21
CA CYS A 176 11.15 -7.94 3.53
C CYS A 176 9.74 -8.19 2.97
N PHE A 177 8.82 -7.22 3.11
CA PHE A 177 7.49 -7.33 2.50
C PHE A 177 7.56 -7.35 0.97
N TYR A 178 8.28 -6.41 0.35
CA TYR A 178 8.36 -6.29 -1.11
C TYR A 178 8.97 -7.53 -1.77
N PHE A 179 9.94 -8.16 -1.11
CA PHE A 179 10.62 -9.37 -1.59
C PHE A 179 9.97 -10.68 -1.13
N ALA A 180 9.03 -10.67 -0.18
CA ALA A 180 8.34 -11.89 0.28
C ALA A 180 7.69 -12.66 -0.88
N GLY A 181 6.97 -11.97 -1.77
CA GLY A 181 6.34 -12.57 -2.95
C GLY A 181 7.32 -13.16 -3.96
N PRO A 182 8.34 -12.40 -4.42
CA PRO A 182 9.39 -12.91 -5.30
C PRO A 182 10.16 -14.10 -4.72
N ILE A 183 10.51 -14.04 -3.43
CA ILE A 183 11.20 -15.14 -2.72
C ILE A 183 10.28 -16.36 -2.68
N TYR A 184 9.00 -16.17 -2.34
CA TYR A 184 8.02 -17.24 -2.38
C TYR A 184 7.91 -17.89 -3.77
N ASP A 185 7.85 -17.10 -4.84
CA ASP A 185 7.84 -17.60 -6.22
C ASP A 185 9.09 -18.42 -6.54
N LEU A 186 10.27 -17.91 -6.18
CA LEU A 186 11.53 -18.60 -6.42
C LEU A 186 11.58 -19.95 -5.67
N LEU A 187 11.18 -19.97 -4.41
CA LEU A 187 11.19 -21.17 -3.57
C LEU A 187 10.14 -22.20 -4.00
N SER A 188 8.94 -21.76 -4.36
CA SER A 188 7.82 -22.67 -4.69
C SER A 188 7.80 -23.12 -6.15
N ARG A 189 8.36 -22.33 -7.07
CA ARG A 189 8.23 -22.54 -8.53
C ARG A 189 9.57 -22.49 -9.28
N GLY A 190 10.68 -22.24 -8.60
CA GLY A 190 12.01 -22.15 -9.20
C GLY A 190 12.25 -20.90 -10.06
N SER A 191 11.29 -19.98 -10.17
CA SER A 191 11.45 -18.76 -10.97
C SER A 191 10.55 -17.61 -10.49
N ILE A 192 11.03 -16.38 -10.63
CA ILE A 192 10.28 -15.17 -10.26
C ILE A 192 9.33 -14.78 -11.39
N HIS A 193 8.04 -14.66 -11.07
CA HIS A 193 7.02 -14.27 -12.03
C HIS A 193 7.29 -12.89 -12.67
N ARG A 194 6.89 -12.71 -13.93
CA ARG A 194 7.11 -11.45 -14.69
C ARG A 194 6.55 -10.22 -13.97
N ALA A 195 5.40 -10.37 -13.30
CA ALA A 195 4.79 -9.30 -12.52
C ALA A 195 5.76 -8.76 -11.45
N TYR A 196 6.44 -9.63 -10.72
CA TYR A 196 7.41 -9.20 -9.71
C TYR A 196 8.70 -8.64 -10.32
N ARG A 197 9.18 -9.22 -11.42
CA ARG A 197 10.40 -8.74 -12.10
C ARG A 197 10.31 -7.26 -12.52
N TRP A 198 9.12 -6.80 -12.90
CA TRP A 198 8.88 -5.40 -13.25
C TRP A 198 8.31 -4.59 -12.09
N GLY A 199 7.42 -5.19 -11.29
CA GLY A 199 6.71 -4.50 -10.21
C GLY A 199 7.58 -4.19 -9.00
N VAL A 200 8.48 -5.08 -8.59
CA VAL A 200 9.34 -4.84 -7.41
C VAL A 200 10.34 -3.71 -7.64
N PRO A 201 11.04 -3.60 -8.79
CA PRO A 201 11.85 -2.42 -9.07
C PRO A 201 11.04 -1.12 -9.01
N LEU A 202 9.80 -1.11 -9.51
CA LEU A 202 8.92 0.05 -9.42
C LEU A 202 8.51 0.36 -7.96
N LEU A 203 8.20 -0.67 -7.14
CA LEU A 203 7.95 -0.50 -5.72
C LEU A 203 9.16 0.13 -5.02
N VAL A 204 10.35 -0.40 -5.26
CA VAL A 204 11.60 0.10 -4.69
C VAL A 204 11.86 1.54 -5.13
N ALA A 205 11.63 1.89 -6.39
CA ALA A 205 11.79 3.25 -6.90
C ALA A 205 10.86 4.27 -6.22
N THR A 206 9.72 3.83 -5.67
CA THR A 206 8.80 4.70 -4.90
C THR A 206 9.11 4.75 -3.40
N MET A 207 10.13 4.03 -2.91
CA MET A 207 10.53 4.10 -1.50
C MET A 207 11.05 5.49 -1.14
N PRO A 208 10.92 5.92 0.13
CA PRO A 208 11.23 7.27 0.54
C PRO A 208 12.63 7.77 0.16
N PRO A 209 13.73 6.99 0.24
CA PRO A 209 15.04 7.50 -0.17
C PRO A 209 15.07 7.98 -1.63
N PHE A 210 14.49 7.21 -2.55
CA PHE A 210 14.45 7.57 -3.97
C PHE A 210 13.47 8.71 -4.24
N ALA A 211 12.30 8.69 -3.59
CA ALA A 211 11.30 9.74 -3.74
C ALA A 211 11.78 11.08 -3.12
N VAL A 212 12.54 11.04 -2.02
CA VAL A 212 13.20 12.22 -1.44
C VAL A 212 14.26 12.75 -2.39
N ILE A 213 15.08 11.90 -3.01
CA ILE A 213 16.03 12.37 -4.04
C ILE A 213 15.25 13.04 -5.20
N ALA A 214 14.18 12.42 -5.68
CA ALA A 214 13.33 12.98 -6.72
C ALA A 214 12.66 14.31 -6.31
N SER A 215 12.38 14.52 -5.02
CA SER A 215 11.77 15.76 -4.51
C SER A 215 12.67 16.99 -4.61
N HIS A 216 13.97 16.80 -4.86
CA HIS A 216 14.95 17.87 -5.05
C HIS A 216 15.05 18.34 -6.51
N VAL A 217 14.39 17.67 -7.45
CA VAL A 217 14.39 18.08 -8.86
C VAL A 217 13.61 19.39 -9.04
N ASN A 218 14.23 20.40 -9.68
CA ASN A 218 13.65 21.73 -9.88
C ASN A 218 12.25 21.69 -10.54
N ALA A 219 12.06 20.82 -11.53
CA ALA A 219 10.77 20.66 -12.19
C ALA A 219 9.66 20.20 -11.22
N TRP A 220 9.99 19.28 -10.31
CA TRP A 220 9.06 18.82 -9.28
C TRP A 220 8.71 19.96 -8.31
N ARG A 221 9.72 20.66 -7.80
CA ARG A 221 9.52 21.78 -6.86
C ARG A 221 8.68 22.88 -7.47
N TYR A 222 8.96 23.27 -8.71
CA TYR A 222 8.17 24.26 -9.45
C TYR A 222 6.69 23.89 -9.55
N VAL A 223 6.38 22.62 -9.78
CA VAL A 223 5.00 22.14 -9.83
C VAL A 223 4.36 22.13 -8.44
N VAL A 224 5.09 21.63 -7.43
CA VAL A 224 4.61 21.60 -6.03
C VAL A 224 4.34 22.99 -5.50
N ASP A 225 5.18 23.98 -5.79
CA ASP A 225 4.99 25.36 -5.34
C ASP A 225 3.63 25.90 -5.82
N LYS A 226 3.25 25.63 -7.07
CA LYS A 226 1.91 26.00 -7.59
C LYS A 226 0.76 25.32 -6.87
N TRP A 227 0.99 24.14 -6.31
CA TRP A 227 -0.02 23.43 -5.51
C TRP A 227 -0.05 23.89 -4.05
N LEU A 228 1.04 24.44 -3.53
CA LEU A 228 1.16 24.88 -2.14
C LEU A 228 0.79 26.35 -1.91
N LEU A 229 0.72 27.16 -2.98
CA LEU A 229 0.01 28.45 -2.99
C LEU A 229 -1.48 28.26 -2.66
#